data_AF-A0A383BAA6-F1
#
_entry.id   AF-A0A383BAA6-F1
#
_cell.length_a   1.000
_cell.length_b   1.000
_cell.length_c   1.000
_cell.angle_alpha   90.00
_cell.angle_beta   90.00
_cell.angle_gamma   90.00
#
_symmetry.space_group_name_H-M   'P 1'
#
loop_
_entity.id
_entity.type
_entity.pdbx_description
1 polymer ?
#
loop_
_entity_poly.entity_id
_entity_poly.type
_entity_poly.pdbx_seq_one_letter_code
_entity_poly.pdbx_strand_id
1 'polypeptide(L)'
;MTNHLNTVYSVHQQVNLLTEKSILSSSQKSFLGRGALGKLEEVLTETSAESVFLVKSPDAYEVSGAHLLVDQALAKVKTSSFDGFTPNPKWPDILSAL
;
A
#
# COMPACT_ATOMS: atom_id res chain seq x y z
N MET A 1 -43.30 -16.73 -38.61
CA MET A 1 -43.60 -15.32 -38.23
C MET A 1 -43.30 -15.18 -36.76
N THR A 2 -42.28 -14.39 -36.48
CA THR A 2 -41.65 -14.13 -35.18
C THR A 2 -42.54 -13.25 -34.31
N ASN A 3 -42.98 -13.76 -33.16
CA ASN A 3 -43.67 -12.94 -32.18
C ASN A 3 -42.68 -12.16 -31.32
N HIS A 4 -43.01 -10.88 -31.24
CA HIS A 4 -42.29 -9.78 -30.65
C HIS A 4 -42.37 -9.78 -29.12
N LEU A 5 -41.33 -9.19 -28.51
CA LEU A 5 -41.35 -8.41 -27.27
C LEU A 5 -41.75 -9.14 -25.97
N ASN A 6 -40.74 -9.70 -25.29
CA ASN A 6 -40.74 -9.78 -23.83
C ASN A 6 -39.33 -9.43 -23.32
N THR A 7 -39.06 -8.13 -23.20
CA THR A 7 -37.90 -7.62 -22.45
C THR A 7 -38.27 -6.27 -21.87
N VAL A 8 -39.08 -6.27 -20.81
CA VAL A 8 -39.00 -5.21 -19.80
C VAL A 8 -39.38 -5.79 -18.43
N TYR A 9 -38.56 -5.45 -17.43
CA TYR A 9 -38.74 -5.59 -15.98
C TYR A 9 -38.49 -6.96 -15.33
N SER A 10 -37.21 -7.24 -15.07
CA SER A 10 -36.81 -7.78 -13.77
C SER A 10 -35.53 -7.07 -13.31
N VAL A 11 -35.68 -5.80 -12.97
CA VAL A 11 -34.74 -5.10 -12.10
C VAL A 11 -35.29 -5.30 -10.69
N HIS A 12 -34.43 -5.68 -9.75
CA HIS A 12 -34.67 -5.93 -8.32
C HIS A 12 -35.06 -7.38 -7.95
N GLN A 13 -34.09 -8.30 -7.97
CA GLN A 13 -33.83 -9.23 -6.85
C GLN A 13 -32.68 -10.19 -7.17
N GLN A 14 -31.50 -9.64 -7.43
CA GLN A 14 -30.23 -10.33 -7.12
C GLN A 14 -29.31 -9.30 -6.48
N VAL A 15 -29.72 -8.83 -5.30
CA VAL A 15 -28.78 -8.33 -4.29
C VAL A 15 -28.01 -9.57 -3.86
N ASN A 16 -26.98 -9.90 -4.64
CA ASN A 16 -26.19 -11.10 -4.48
C ASN A 16 -25.48 -10.99 -3.13
N LEU A 17 -25.68 -12.00 -2.29
CA LEU A 17 -25.25 -12.10 -0.89
C LEU A 17 -23.72 -12.22 -0.75
N LEU A 18 -22.96 -11.27 -1.29
CA LEU A 18 -21.50 -11.22 -1.21
C LEU A 18 -20.97 -9.91 -0.60
N THR A 19 -21.85 -8.98 -0.24
CA THR A 19 -21.45 -7.62 0.19
C THR A 19 -21.02 -7.49 1.65
N GLU A 20 -21.08 -8.54 2.49
CA GLU A 20 -20.80 -8.37 3.93
C GLU A 20 -19.94 -9.48 4.56
N LYS A 21 -19.09 -10.17 3.79
CA LYS A 21 -18.18 -11.15 4.38
C LYS A 21 -16.76 -11.06 3.81
N SER A 22 -16.11 -9.93 4.08
CA SER A 22 -14.65 -9.78 4.34
C SER A 22 -14.22 -8.33 4.15
N ILE A 23 -14.59 -7.43 5.06
CA ILE A 23 -13.96 -6.10 5.20
C ILE A 23 -13.24 -6.04 6.56
N LEU A 24 -12.56 -7.12 6.92
CA LEU A 24 -11.65 -7.17 8.07
C LEU A 24 -10.39 -7.94 7.65
N SER A 25 -9.68 -7.40 6.66
CA SER A 25 -8.26 -7.67 6.50
C SER A 25 -7.49 -6.52 7.13
N SER A 26 -7.47 -6.45 8.45
CA SER A 26 -6.62 -5.49 9.15
C SER A 26 -5.55 -6.24 9.94
N SER A 27 -4.62 -6.86 9.23
CA SER A 27 -3.30 -7.17 9.80
C SER A 27 -2.41 -5.91 9.89
N GLN A 28 -2.97 -4.72 9.63
CA GLN A 28 -2.25 -3.46 9.69
C GLN A 28 -2.03 -3.04 11.16
N LYS A 29 -0.77 -2.94 11.57
CA LYS A 29 -0.34 -2.33 12.83
C LYS A 29 -0.08 -0.83 12.59
N SER A 30 -0.65 0.03 13.43
CA SER A 30 -0.53 1.49 13.29
C SER A 30 0.22 2.09 14.48
N PHE A 31 1.17 2.98 14.20
CA PHE A 31 1.90 3.75 15.20
C PHE A 31 1.63 5.24 14.96
N LEU A 32 1.04 5.92 15.94
CA LEU A 32 0.62 7.32 15.81
C LEU A 32 1.21 8.17 16.95
N GLY A 33 1.51 9.42 16.64
CA GLY A 33 2.05 10.40 17.59
C GLY A 33 3.45 10.89 17.24
N ARG A 34 3.92 11.88 18.00
CA ARG A 34 5.26 12.45 17.83
C ARG A 34 6.31 11.36 18.08
N GLY A 35 7.25 11.21 17.14
CA GLY A 35 8.34 10.24 17.25
C GLY A 35 7.95 8.79 16.90
N ALA A 36 6.74 8.54 16.38
CA ALA A 36 6.29 7.19 16.01
C ALA A 36 7.23 6.47 15.03
N LEU A 37 7.96 7.21 14.19
CA LEU A 37 8.96 6.66 13.27
C LEU A 37 10.08 5.89 13.98
N GLY A 38 10.37 6.18 15.26
CA GLY A 38 11.33 5.43 16.07
C GLY A 38 10.93 3.97 16.33
N LYS A 39 9.69 3.58 15.99
CA LYS A 39 9.23 2.18 16.05
C LYS A 39 9.63 1.34 14.84
N LEU A 40 10.26 1.95 13.83
CA LEU A 40 10.62 1.24 12.60
C LEU A 40 11.58 0.06 12.85
N GLU A 41 12.60 0.20 13.70
CA GLU A 41 13.53 -0.90 14.02
C GLU A 41 12.81 -2.08 14.73
N GLU A 42 11.87 -1.77 15.63
CA GLU A 42 11.02 -2.76 16.30
C GLU A 42 10.20 -3.54 15.26
N VAL A 43 9.57 -2.85 14.31
CA VAL A 43 8.77 -3.49 13.25
C VAL A 43 9.63 -4.38 12.34
N LEU A 44 10.81 -3.92 11.93
CA LEU A 44 11.73 -4.71 11.11
C LEU A 44 12.18 -5.99 11.85
N THR A 45 12.40 -5.89 13.16
CA THR A 45 12.78 -7.01 14.00
C THR A 45 11.62 -8.00 14.18
N GLU A 46 10.42 -7.51 14.52
CA GLU A 46 9.22 -8.34 14.70
C GLU A 46 8.87 -9.11 13.43
N THR A 47 9.05 -8.49 12.27
CA THR A 47 8.78 -9.11 10.96
C THR A 47 9.94 -9.99 10.47
N SER A 48 11.07 -10.01 11.17
CA SER A 48 12.30 -10.70 10.75
C SER A 48 12.71 -10.31 9.32
N ALA A 49 12.61 -9.03 8.98
CA ALA A 49 12.86 -8.53 7.64
C ALA A 49 14.36 -8.65 7.28
N GLU A 50 14.68 -9.49 6.29
CA GLU A 50 16.05 -9.62 5.76
C GLU A 50 16.38 -8.56 4.71
N SER A 51 15.35 -8.07 4.00
CA SER A 51 15.48 -7.04 2.98
C SER A 51 14.31 -6.08 2.95
N VAL A 52 14.58 -4.81 2.67
CA VAL A 52 13.59 -3.75 2.52
C VAL A 52 13.75 -3.10 1.15
N PHE A 53 12.62 -2.93 0.46
CA PHE A 53 12.52 -2.09 -0.72
C PHE A 53 11.91 -0.74 -0.35
N LEU A 54 12.75 0.30 -0.27
CA LEU A 54 12.36 1.62 0.17
C LEU A 54 11.89 2.47 -1.02
N VAL A 55 10.57 2.69 -1.09
CA VAL A 55 9.97 3.62 -2.05
C VAL A 55 9.88 5.00 -1.42
N LYS A 56 10.55 5.99 -2.01
CA LYS A 56 10.62 7.35 -1.44
C LYS A 56 10.66 8.43 -2.52
N SER A 57 10.08 9.59 -2.23
CA SER A 57 10.38 10.81 -2.99
C SER A 57 11.66 11.42 -2.40
N PRO A 58 12.73 11.67 -3.19
CA PRO A 58 14.01 12.12 -2.66
C PRO A 58 13.91 13.44 -1.91
N ASP A 59 13.29 14.44 -2.52
CA ASP A 59 13.17 15.78 -1.94
C ASP A 59 12.40 15.75 -0.62
N ALA A 60 11.27 15.02 -0.58
CA ALA A 60 10.47 14.92 0.64
C ALA A 60 11.20 14.13 1.74
N TYR A 61 11.95 13.10 1.38
CA TYR A 61 12.72 12.28 2.31
C TYR A 61 13.83 13.08 3.00
N GLU A 62 14.51 13.93 2.24
CA GLU A 62 15.55 14.82 2.76
C GLU A 62 14.95 15.96 3.59
N VAL A 63 14.01 16.73 3.01
CA VAL A 63 13.45 17.95 3.63
C VAL A 63 12.69 17.64 4.92
N SER A 64 12.03 16.47 5.01
CA SER A 64 11.33 16.06 6.24
C SER A 64 12.27 15.63 7.37
N GLY A 65 13.55 15.40 7.08
CA GLY A 65 14.50 14.80 8.03
C GLY A 65 14.23 13.31 8.30
N ALA A 66 13.33 12.67 7.54
CA ALA A 66 13.01 11.25 7.72
C ALA A 66 14.22 10.36 7.49
N HIS A 67 15.12 10.73 6.57
CA HIS A 67 16.35 10.01 6.27
C HIS A 67 17.19 9.70 7.52
N LEU A 68 17.29 10.63 8.46
CA LEU A 68 18.09 10.46 9.69
C LEU A 68 17.65 9.26 10.53
N LEU A 69 16.33 9.01 10.61
CA LEU A 69 15.77 7.93 11.43
C LEU A 69 15.55 6.65 10.62
N VAL A 70 15.13 6.78 9.37
CA VAL A 70 14.87 5.62 8.50
C VAL A 70 16.18 4.94 8.10
N ASP A 71 17.19 5.68 7.69
CA ASP A 71 18.48 5.11 7.32
C ASP A 71 19.16 4.41 8.50
N GLN A 72 19.02 4.98 9.72
CA GLN A 72 19.50 4.35 10.95
C GLN A 72 18.79 3.02 11.21
N ALA A 73 17.46 2.97 11.09
CA ALA A 73 16.69 1.75 11.32
C ALA A 73 17.00 0.67 10.27
N LEU A 74 17.28 1.08 9.03
CA LEU A 74 17.59 0.18 7.91
C LEU A 74 19.05 -0.26 7.86
N ALA A 75 19.94 0.32 8.67
CA ALA A 75 21.39 0.04 8.62
C ALA A 75 21.77 -1.44 8.78
N LYS A 76 20.90 -2.25 9.42
CA LYS A 76 21.11 -3.68 9.67
C LYS A 76 20.41 -4.60 8.65
N VAL A 77 19.71 -4.04 7.66
CA VAL A 77 18.85 -4.77 6.73
C VAL A 77 19.27 -4.47 5.31
N LYS A 78 19.25 -5.47 4.42
CA LYS A 78 19.58 -5.24 3.01
C LYS A 78 18.55 -4.30 2.40
N THR A 79 18.99 -3.13 1.95
CA THR A 79 18.08 -2.10 1.45
C THR A 79 18.34 -1.80 -0.02
N SER A 80 17.29 -1.80 -0.82
CA SER A 80 17.25 -1.20 -2.15
C SER A 80 16.21 -0.09 -2.16
N SER A 81 16.33 0.87 -3.08
CA SER A 81 15.43 2.03 -3.12
C SER A 81 14.94 2.34 -4.53
N PHE A 82 13.75 2.92 -4.60
CA PHE A 82 13.17 3.47 -5.82
C PHE A 82 12.54 4.84 -5.56
N ASP A 83 12.84 5.78 -6.44
CA ASP A 83 12.44 7.17 -6.37
C ASP A 83 11.88 7.73 -7.70
N GLY A 84 11.79 6.90 -8.74
CA GLY A 84 11.37 7.29 -10.09
C GLY A 84 9.86 7.40 -10.28
N PHE A 85 9.09 7.86 -9.28
CA PHE A 85 7.65 8.03 -9.42
C PHE A 85 7.20 9.50 -9.34
N THR A 86 6.17 9.82 -10.10
CA THR A 86 5.47 11.11 -10.01
C THR A 86 4.21 10.98 -9.14
N PRO A 87 3.68 12.08 -8.56
CA PRO A 87 2.37 12.06 -7.92
C PRO A 87 1.31 11.47 -8.86
N ASN A 88 0.43 10.62 -8.32
CA ASN A 88 -0.50 9.79 -9.11
C ASN A 88 0.24 8.85 -10.09
N PRO A 89 1.09 7.92 -9.56
CA PRO A 89 1.92 7.05 -10.38
C PRO A 89 1.07 6.20 -11.32
N LYS A 90 1.58 5.98 -12.53
CA LYS A 90 0.97 5.11 -13.54
C LYS A 90 1.54 3.70 -13.42
N TRP A 91 0.84 2.75 -14.02
CA TRP A 91 1.32 1.36 -14.08
C TRP A 91 2.77 1.20 -14.55
N PRO A 92 3.25 1.94 -15.58
CA PRO A 92 4.65 1.88 -15.98
C PRO A 92 5.64 2.26 -14.87
N ASP A 93 5.31 3.25 -14.04
CA ASP A 93 6.19 3.71 -12.95
C ASP A 93 6.35 2.60 -11.89
N ILE A 94 5.27 1.88 -11.59
CA ILE A 94 5.27 0.76 -10.64
C ILE A 94 6.07 -0.43 -11.19
N LEU A 95 5.86 -0.77 -12.46
CA LEU A 95 6.56 -1.91 -13.09
C LEU A 95 8.07 -1.66 -13.19
N SER A 96 8.50 -0.41 -13.33
CA SER A 96 9.93 -0.05 -13.35
C SER A 96 10.63 -0.22 -12.01
N ALA A 97 9.87 -0.34 -10.92
CA ALA A 97 10.38 -0.44 -9.55
C ALA A 97 10.56 -1.90 -9.08
N LEU A 98 9.98 -2.87 -9.78
CA LEU A 98 9.97 -4.31 -9.44
C LEU A 98 11.06 -5.08 -10.17
#